data_AF-A0A0F8XEC4-F1
#
_entry.id   AF-A0A0F8XEC4-F1
#
_cell.length_a   1.000
_cell.length_b   1.000
_cell.length_c   1.000
_cell.angle_alpha   90.00
_cell.angle_beta   90.00
_cell.angle_gamma   90.00
#
_symmetry.space_group_name_H-M   'P 1'
#
loop_
_entity.id
_entity.type
_entity.pdbx_description
1 polymer ?
#
loop_
_entity_poly.entity_id
_entity_poly.type
_entity_poly.pdbx_seq_one_letter_code
_entity_poly.pdbx_strand_id
1 'polypeptide(L)'
;MMQFIFLAILLAFVFLILSFAMKNYPMIMISAMGLIVIGVSILSDDIEGINNILTLALGTICVSVGAYIFINGSLEKLQEYNYGGIKW
;
A
#
# COMPACT_ATOMS: atom_id res chain seq x y z
N MET A 1 17.59 -7.76 10.03
CA MET A 1 17.10 -7.15 8.77
C MET A 1 15.72 -7.70 8.38
N MET A 2 15.58 -9.00 8.09
CA MET A 2 14.27 -9.64 7.78
C MET A 2 13.15 -9.34 8.78
N GLN A 3 13.40 -9.45 10.09
CA GLN A 3 12.40 -9.15 11.12
C GLN A 3 11.88 -7.70 11.08
N PHE A 4 12.71 -6.75 10.65
CA PHE A 4 12.32 -5.34 10.53
C PHE A 4 11.38 -5.12 9.33
N ILE A 5 11.63 -5.82 8.22
CA ILE A 5 10.78 -5.78 7.02
C ILE A 5 9.38 -6.31 7.34
N PHE A 6 9.28 -7.47 8.02
CA PHE A 6 7.98 -8.00 8.44
C PHE A 6 7.24 -7.07 9.40
N LEU A 7 7.94 -6.43 10.33
CA LEU A 7 7.36 -5.41 11.22
C LEU A 7 6.84 -4.21 10.42
N ALA A 8 7.60 -3.72 9.43
CA ALA A 8 7.20 -2.59 8.59
C ALA A 8 5.97 -2.91 7.73
N ILE A 9 5.89 -4.11 7.14
CA ILE A 9 4.71 -4.58 6.41
C ILE A 9 3.49 -4.61 7.34
N LEU A 10 3.64 -5.22 8.52
CA LEU A 10 2.54 -5.32 9.48
C LEU A 10 2.05 -3.94 9.91
N LEU A 11 2.98 -3.01 10.18
CA LEU A 11 2.66 -1.62 10.53
C LEU A 11 1.90 -0.92 9.39
N ALA A 12 2.33 -1.09 8.13
CA ALA A 12 1.68 -0.50 6.97
C ALA A 12 0.24 -1.02 6.79
N PHE A 13 0.00 -2.32 7.02
CA PHE A 13 -1.35 -2.88 7.02
C PHE A 13 -2.22 -2.37 8.17
N VAL A 14 -1.66 -2.22 9.38
CA VAL A 14 -2.39 -1.63 10.53
C VAL A 14 -2.81 -0.20 10.23
N PHE A 15 -1.90 0.61 9.68
CA PHE A 15 -2.22 1.97 9.26
C PHE A 15 -3.28 2.00 8.16
N LEU A 16 -3.22 1.09 7.19
CA LEU A 16 -4.21 1.01 6.14
C LEU A 16 -5.61 0.67 6.69
N ILE A 17 -5.72 -0.30 7.59
CA ILE A 17 -6.99 -0.65 8.26
C ILE A 17 -7.53 0.53 9.07
N LEU A 18 -6.67 1.19 9.84
CA LEU A 18 -7.05 2.39 10.61
C LEU A 18 -7.51 3.53 9.68
N SER A 19 -6.84 3.71 8.55
CA SER A 19 -7.19 4.75 7.56
C SER A 19 -8.57 4.51 6.93
N PHE A 20 -8.90 3.25 6.63
CA PHE A 20 -10.25 2.86 6.21
C PHE A 20 -11.30 3.10 7.31
N ALA A 21 -11.00 2.74 8.55
CA ALA A 21 -11.91 2.94 9.69
C ALA A 21 -12.21 4.43 9.94
N MET A 22 -11.22 5.30 9.75
CA MET A 22 -11.35 6.76 9.91
C MET A 22 -11.91 7.46 8.67
N LYS A 23 -12.12 6.73 7.56
CA LYS A 23 -12.50 7.28 6.24
C LYS A 23 -11.59 8.43 5.79
N ASN A 24 -10.31 8.36 6.17
CA ASN A 24 -9.34 9.43 5.90
C ASN A 24 -8.60 9.16 4.59
N TYR A 25 -9.09 9.74 3.50
CA TYR A 25 -8.60 9.51 2.14
C TYR A 25 -7.09 9.74 1.96
N PRO A 26 -6.53 10.88 2.38
CA PRO A 26 -5.09 11.10 2.35
C PRO A 26 -4.29 10.01 3.08
N MET A 27 -4.79 9.54 4.21
CA MET A 27 -4.12 8.52 5.02
C MET A 27 -4.16 7.14 4.35
N ILE A 28 -5.27 6.81 3.66
CA ILE A 28 -5.39 5.61 2.80
C ILE A 28 -4.36 5.68 1.66
N MET A 29 -4.21 6.83 1.02
CA MET A 29 -3.23 7.00 -0.06
C MET A 29 -1.78 6.88 0.43
N ILE A 30 -1.43 7.51 1.55
CA ILE A 30 -0.08 7.45 2.13
C ILE A 30 0.27 6.01 2.54
N SER A 31 -0.66 5.29 3.16
CA SER A 31 -0.45 3.89 3.55
C SER A 31 -0.34 2.96 2.33
N ALA A 32 -1.15 3.17 1.29
CA ALA A 32 -1.04 2.44 0.03
C ALA A 32 0.31 2.68 -0.67
N MET A 33 0.79 3.93 -0.71
CA MET A 33 2.13 4.26 -1.23
C MET A 33 3.23 3.59 -0.40
N GLY A 34 3.09 3.55 0.92
CA GLY A 34 4.02 2.85 1.81
C GLY A 34 4.12 1.35 1.52
N LEU A 35 3.00 0.68 1.27
CA LEU A 35 2.98 -0.74 0.87
C LEU A 35 3.67 -0.98 -0.47
N ILE A 36 3.50 -0.07 -1.43
CA ILE A 36 4.19 -0.14 -2.73
C ILE A 36 5.70 -0.01 -2.53
N VAL A 37 6.16 1.00 -1.77
CA VAL A 37 7.59 1.23 -1.55
C VAL A 37 8.23 0.04 -0.84
N ILE A 38 7.61 -0.46 0.24
CA ILE A 38 8.12 -1.63 0.98
C ILE A 38 8.15 -2.86 0.06
N GLY A 39 7.08 -3.09 -0.71
CA GLY A 39 7.02 -4.21 -1.63
C GLY A 39 8.11 -4.14 -2.72
N VAL A 40 8.33 -2.97 -3.32
CA VAL A 40 9.39 -2.77 -4.32
C VAL A 40 10.79 -2.90 -3.72
N SER A 41 11.02 -2.39 -2.50
CA SER A 41 12.30 -2.56 -1.80
C SER A 41 12.62 -4.03 -1.55
N ILE A 42 11.63 -4.83 -1.13
CA ILE A 42 11.80 -6.29 -1.00
C ILE A 42 12.14 -6.90 -2.35
N LEU A 43 11.38 -6.59 -3.41
CA LEU A 43 11.64 -7.13 -4.74
C LEU A 43 13.02 -6.76 -5.29
N SER A 44 13.57 -5.59 -4.91
CA SER A 44 14.88 -5.10 -5.33
C SER A 44 16.03 -5.74 -4.57
N ASP A 45 15.92 -5.86 -3.24
CA ASP A 45 17.02 -6.28 -2.37
C ASP A 45 17.18 -7.81 -2.29
N ASP A 46 16.10 -8.57 -2.53
CA ASP A 46 16.10 -10.01 -2.30
C ASP A 46 16.54 -10.84 -3.53
N ILE A 47 16.85 -10.25 -4.70
CA ILE A 47 17.21 -11.02 -5.93
C ILE A 47 18.41 -11.98 -5.76
N GLU A 48 19.18 -11.88 -4.67
CA GLU A 48 20.42 -12.64 -4.45
C GLU A 48 20.33 -13.94 -3.61
N GLY A 49 19.18 -14.37 -3.08
CA GLY A 49 19.17 -15.57 -2.20
C GLY A 49 17.90 -16.44 -2.20
N ILE A 50 18.05 -17.77 -2.40
CA ILE A 50 17.00 -18.81 -2.62
C ILE A 50 15.94 -18.97 -1.49
N ASN A 51 16.07 -18.31 -0.32
CA ASN A 51 15.03 -18.30 0.73
C ASN A 51 13.84 -17.36 0.39
N ASN A 52 13.65 -17.15 -0.90
CA ASN A 52 13.16 -15.92 -1.51
C ASN A 52 11.70 -15.92 -1.89
N ILE A 53 11.16 -17.09 -2.22
CA ILE A 53 9.88 -17.19 -2.92
C ILE A 53 8.74 -16.63 -2.05
N LEU A 54 8.80 -16.85 -0.74
CA LEU A 54 7.78 -16.33 0.17
C LEU A 54 7.88 -14.81 0.32
N THR A 55 9.09 -14.26 0.42
CA THR A 55 9.34 -12.82 0.56
C THR A 55 9.04 -12.08 -0.74
N LEU A 56 9.43 -12.65 -1.89
CA LEU A 56 9.05 -12.20 -3.24
C LEU A 56 7.53 -12.21 -3.42
N ALA A 57 6.85 -13.28 -3.01
CA ALA A 57 5.39 -13.36 -3.08
C ALA A 57 4.73 -12.29 -2.19
N LEU A 58 5.23 -12.09 -0.98
CA LEU A 58 4.75 -11.03 -0.08
C LEU A 58 5.01 -9.63 -0.64
N GLY A 59 6.19 -9.37 -1.21
CA GLY A 59 6.52 -8.12 -1.88
C GLY A 59 5.56 -7.86 -3.05
N THR A 60 5.34 -8.86 -3.89
CA THR A 60 4.41 -8.78 -5.03
C THR A 60 2.97 -8.50 -4.57
N ILE A 61 2.51 -9.16 -3.50
CA ILE A 61 1.19 -8.92 -2.91
C ILE A 61 1.10 -7.49 -2.36
N CYS A 62 2.11 -7.02 -1.63
CA CYS A 62 2.13 -5.66 -1.08
C CYS A 62 2.05 -4.60 -2.18
N VAL A 63 2.82 -4.74 -3.27
CA VAL A 63 2.75 -3.84 -4.42
C VAL A 63 1.37 -3.89 -5.08
N SER A 64 0.84 -5.09 -5.33
CA SER A 64 -0.45 -5.26 -6.02
C SER A 64 -1.62 -4.68 -5.21
N VAL A 65 -1.66 -4.94 -3.91
CA VAL A 65 -2.69 -4.42 -3.00
C VAL A 65 -2.56 -2.91 -2.85
N GLY A 66 -1.34 -2.39 -2.65
CA GLY A 66 -1.08 -0.95 -2.57
C GLY A 66 -1.51 -0.23 -3.85
N ALA A 67 -1.14 -0.75 -5.02
CA ALA A 67 -1.53 -0.18 -6.31
C ALA A 67 -3.05 -0.20 -6.53
N TYR A 68 -3.71 -1.32 -6.24
CA TYR A 68 -5.17 -1.43 -6.38
C TYR A 68 -5.91 -0.40 -5.50
N ILE A 69 -5.50 -0.27 -4.24
CA ILE A 69 -6.11 0.68 -3.30
C ILE A 69 -5.81 2.12 -3.73
N PHE A 70 -4.61 2.41 -4.22
CA PHE A 70 -4.25 3.74 -4.69
C PHE A 70 -5.05 4.16 -5.93
N ILE A 71 -5.25 3.25 -6.89
CA ILE A 71 -6.00 3.52 -8.13
C ILE A 71 -7.49 3.72 -7.82
N ASN A 72 -8.12 2.78 -7.12
CA ASN A 72 -9.54 2.90 -6.75
C ASN A 72 -9.76 4.10 -5.82
N GLY A 73 -8.78 4.32 -4.93
CA GLY A 73 -8.60 5.52 -4.15
C GLY A 73 -8.78 6.78 -5.01
N SER A 74 -7.86 6.94 -5.95
CA SER A 74 -7.83 8.12 -6.82
C SER A 74 -9.12 8.28 -7.62
N LEU A 75 -9.71 7.18 -8.08
CA LEU A 75 -10.93 7.19 -8.90
C LEU A 75 -12.17 7.64 -8.13
N GLU A 76 -12.37 7.20 -6.89
CA GLU A 76 -13.51 7.62 -6.07
C GLU A 76 -13.43 9.13 -5.77
N LYS A 77 -12.23 9.64 -5.44
CA LYS A 77 -12.01 11.09 -5.28
C LYS A 77 -12.24 11.88 -6.57
N LEU A 78 -11.82 11.34 -7.71
CA LEU A 78 -12.07 11.96 -9.02
C LEU A 78 -13.55 11.94 -9.39
N GLN A 79 -14.28 10.87 -9.05
CA GLN A 79 -15.73 10.77 -9.26
C GLN A 79 -16.50 11.73 -8.34
N GLU A 80 -16.10 11.90 -7.08
CA GLU A 80 -16.63 12.96 -6.21
C GLU A 80 -16.48 14.33 -6.86
N TYR A 81 -15.33 14.60 -7.49
CA TYR A 81 -15.08 15.87 -8.19
C TYR A 81 -15.91 16.02 -9.48
N ASN A 82 -16.09 14.93 -10.25
CA ASN A 82 -16.80 14.96 -11.53
C ASN A 82 -18.35 14.96 -11.39
N TYR A 83 -18.89 14.26 -10.39
CA TYR A 83 -20.33 14.18 -10.13
C TYR A 83 -20.82 15.19 -9.09
N GLY A 84 -19.91 15.82 -8.35
CA GLY A 84 -20.17 16.85 -7.36
C GLY A 84 -19.37 18.10 -7.64
N GLY A 85 -19.77 18.86 -8.66
CA GLY A 85 -19.34 20.24 -8.82
C GLY A 85 -19.64 21.01 -7.53
N ILE A 86 -18.58 21.26 -6.76
CA ILE A 86 -18.49 22.17 -5.62
C ILE A 86 -19.55 21.97 -4.52
N LYS A 87 -19.11 21.47 -3.36
CA LYS A 87 -19.45 22.14 -2.10
C LYS A 87 -18.17 22.32 -1.29
N TRP A 88 -17.68 23.56 -1.32
CA TRP A 88 -16.82 24.12 -0.28
C TRP A 88 -17.42 23.85 1.10
#